data_AF-A0ABD3I2U0-F1
#
_entry.id   AF-A0ABD3I2U0-F1
#
_cell.length_a   1.000
_cell.length_b   1.000
_cell.length_c   1.000
_cell.angle_alpha   90.00
_cell.angle_beta   90.00
_cell.angle_gamma   90.00
#
_symmetry.space_group_name_H-M   'P 1'
#
loop_
_entity.id
_entity.type
_entity.pdbx_description
1 polymer ?
#
loop_
_entity_poly.entity_id
_entity_poly.type
_entity_poly.pdbx_seq_one_letter_code
_entity_poly.pdbx_strand_id
1 'polypeptide(L)'
;MKRSHVTNVWDFELELSDERNGGTKPRVVLGVDGGATSTISIVLSTTSPASDPQVIAKAVAGSSNFNSVSEATAKLVLESCMAEALMQACITRADVQAVCLALSGVNSPLDAERFYLWLRGIFPNKGTKCYVCNDAEAALASGTAGRKYGCVLIAGTGTIAYGFNEDGKMARAAGLGPLLGDQGSGHAISSNALIAVLKAHDGRGPPTALTAAIMEKLKLSSPEEIIGWVYADTAWARVASLVPVVKACAKAGDQVAVGILEHAAEELACNVKAVVNTLKLSGHDGSKPFPFVMVGGVLEHEAGWDLCRPLVDRVKQAFPGVQAIRPQVEPAVGAALLAWRQTI
;
A
#
# COMPACT_ATOMS: atom_id res chain seq x y z
N MET A 1 31.30 -6.98 -35.48
CA MET A 1 29.92 -6.83 -34.98
C MET A 1 29.82 -7.45 -33.60
N LYS A 2 29.92 -6.65 -32.53
CA LYS A 2 29.57 -7.11 -31.18
C LYS A 2 28.04 -7.19 -31.14
N ARG A 3 27.47 -8.39 -31.11
CA ARG A 3 26.06 -8.59 -30.76
C ARG A 3 25.95 -8.14 -29.30
N SER A 4 25.30 -7.02 -29.05
CA SER A 4 24.79 -6.70 -27.71
C SER A 4 23.74 -7.75 -27.39
N HIS A 5 24.12 -8.80 -26.67
CA HIS A 5 23.13 -9.66 -26.02
C HIS A 5 22.40 -8.77 -25.03
N VAL A 6 21.19 -8.36 -25.37
CA VAL A 6 20.22 -7.94 -24.37
C VAL A 6 19.92 -9.22 -23.60
N THR A 7 20.56 -9.38 -22.45
CA THR A 7 20.33 -10.51 -21.55
C THR A 7 18.85 -10.52 -21.19
N ASN A 8 18.17 -11.62 -21.45
CA ASN A 8 16.77 -11.76 -21.06
C ASN A 8 16.76 -11.92 -19.53
N VAL A 9 15.85 -11.22 -18.83
CA VAL A 9 15.77 -11.25 -17.36
C VAL A 9 15.56 -12.66 -16.79
N TRP A 10 15.12 -13.61 -17.63
CA TRP A 10 14.90 -15.01 -17.29
C TRP A 10 16.06 -15.95 -17.63
N ASP A 11 17.20 -15.45 -18.15
CA ASP A 11 18.32 -16.30 -18.58
C ASP A 11 18.91 -17.16 -17.43
N PHE A 12 18.73 -16.76 -16.16
CA PHE A 12 19.13 -17.53 -14.97
C PHE A 12 18.47 -18.92 -14.90
N GLU A 13 17.31 -19.12 -15.55
CA GLU A 13 16.61 -20.40 -15.54
C GLU A 13 17.39 -21.50 -16.28
N LEU A 14 18.25 -21.13 -17.23
CA LEU A 14 19.11 -22.08 -17.97
C LEU A 14 20.11 -22.73 -17.01
N GLU A 15 20.77 -21.93 -16.18
CA GLU A 15 21.73 -22.41 -15.18
C GLU A 15 21.06 -23.31 -14.13
N LEU A 16 19.85 -22.94 -13.68
CA LEU A 16 19.06 -23.75 -12.73
C LEU A 16 18.47 -25.03 -13.35
N SER A 17 18.41 -25.12 -14.68
CA SER A 17 17.87 -26.31 -15.36
C SER A 17 18.90 -27.44 -15.48
N ASP A 18 20.18 -27.09 -15.57
CA ASP A 18 21.30 -28.04 -15.67
C ASP A 18 21.61 -28.73 -14.32
N GLU A 19 21.25 -28.11 -13.19
CA GLU A 19 21.41 -28.68 -11.84
C GLU A 19 20.27 -29.65 -11.41
N ARG A 20 19.28 -29.93 -12.28
CA ARG A 20 18.06 -30.69 -11.95
C ARG A 20 18.27 -32.21 -11.86
N ASN A 21 19.03 -32.69 -10.87
CA ASN A 21 19.07 -34.11 -10.52
C ASN A 21 18.17 -34.45 -9.31
N GLY A 22 16.95 -34.93 -9.59
CA GLY A 22 16.29 -35.97 -8.76
C GLY A 22 15.32 -35.60 -7.64
N GLY A 23 15.08 -34.32 -7.32
CA GLY A 23 14.12 -33.91 -6.28
C GLY A 23 12.86 -33.22 -6.82
N THR A 24 11.67 -33.55 -6.29
CA THR A 24 10.45 -32.73 -6.50
C THR A 24 10.62 -31.38 -5.81
N LYS A 25 10.84 -30.30 -6.56
CA LYS A 25 10.90 -28.95 -5.99
C LYS A 25 9.55 -28.57 -5.35
N PRO A 26 9.58 -27.81 -4.24
CA PRO A 26 8.37 -27.30 -3.63
C PRO A 26 7.65 -26.39 -4.62
N ARG A 27 6.35 -26.61 -4.81
CA ARG A 27 5.54 -25.72 -5.62
C ARG A 27 5.35 -24.40 -4.86
N VAL A 28 5.44 -23.28 -5.56
CA VAL A 28 5.38 -21.94 -4.93
C VAL A 28 4.30 -21.07 -5.55
N VAL A 29 4.01 -19.95 -4.88
CA VAL A 29 3.26 -18.85 -5.44
C VAL A 29 4.05 -17.56 -5.35
N LEU A 30 3.71 -16.62 -6.24
CA LEU A 30 4.36 -15.33 -6.35
C LEU A 30 3.33 -14.22 -6.06
N GLY A 31 3.67 -13.31 -5.18
CA GLY A 31 2.90 -12.10 -4.92
C GLY A 31 3.73 -10.87 -5.22
N VAL A 32 3.14 -9.90 -5.90
CA VAL A 32 3.79 -8.63 -6.20
C VAL A 32 2.89 -7.49 -5.74
N ASP A 33 3.46 -6.58 -4.95
CA ASP A 33 2.86 -5.29 -4.58
C ASP A 33 3.60 -4.18 -5.34
N GLY A 34 2.92 -3.59 -6.32
CA GLY A 34 3.47 -2.55 -7.20
C GLY A 34 2.94 -1.17 -6.85
N GLY A 35 3.74 -0.38 -6.16
CA GLY A 35 3.37 0.95 -5.68
C GLY A 35 4.01 2.11 -6.45
N ALA A 36 3.72 3.32 -5.99
CA ALA A 36 4.27 4.56 -6.55
C ALA A 36 5.77 4.75 -6.27
N THR A 37 6.30 4.17 -5.18
CA THR A 37 7.70 4.34 -4.76
C THR A 37 8.53 3.09 -5.00
N SER A 38 7.96 1.92 -4.72
CA SER A 38 8.65 0.64 -4.80
C SER A 38 7.73 -0.45 -5.33
N THR A 39 8.35 -1.51 -5.82
CA THR A 39 7.70 -2.77 -6.19
C THR A 39 8.34 -3.88 -5.37
N ILE A 40 7.54 -4.73 -4.73
CA ILE A 40 8.05 -5.82 -3.89
C ILE A 40 7.47 -7.13 -4.39
N SER A 41 8.33 -8.11 -4.66
CA SER A 41 7.96 -9.45 -5.09
C SER A 41 8.30 -10.46 -3.99
N ILE A 42 7.34 -11.32 -3.63
CA ILE A 42 7.45 -12.32 -2.57
C ILE A 42 7.17 -13.71 -3.15
N VAL A 43 8.08 -14.65 -2.89
CA VAL A 43 7.87 -16.07 -3.15
C VAL A 43 7.43 -16.75 -1.85
N LEU A 44 6.25 -17.39 -1.87
CA LEU A 44 5.77 -18.21 -0.75
C LEU A 44 5.75 -19.70 -1.10
N SER A 45 6.05 -20.52 -0.09
CA SER A 45 5.76 -21.96 -0.17
C SER A 45 4.25 -22.22 -0.22
N THR A 46 3.82 -23.19 -1.04
CA THR A 46 2.41 -23.63 -1.02
C THR A 46 2.09 -24.59 0.13
N THR A 47 3.11 -25.13 0.81
CA THR A 47 2.92 -26.11 1.89
C THR A 47 2.68 -25.49 3.26
N SER A 48 2.96 -24.20 3.42
CA SER A 48 2.74 -23.48 4.68
C SER A 48 1.30 -22.95 4.75
N PRO A 49 0.67 -22.96 5.94
CA PRO A 49 -0.67 -22.42 6.10
C PRO A 49 -0.67 -20.89 5.94
N ALA A 50 -1.77 -20.32 5.44
CA ALA A 50 -1.91 -18.87 5.28
C ALA A 50 -1.77 -18.06 6.58
N SER A 51 -1.97 -18.69 7.74
CA SER A 51 -1.79 -18.05 9.05
C SER A 51 -0.32 -17.87 9.45
N ASP A 52 0.59 -18.62 8.82
CA ASP A 52 2.04 -18.56 9.04
C ASP A 52 2.78 -18.74 7.71
N PRO A 53 2.75 -17.71 6.84
CA PRO A 53 3.31 -17.80 5.50
C PRO A 53 4.84 -17.85 5.55
N GLN A 54 5.42 -18.92 5.01
CA GLN A 54 6.87 -19.01 4.84
C GLN A 54 7.34 -18.28 3.57
N VAL A 55 7.99 -17.13 3.76
CA VAL A 55 8.68 -16.40 2.70
C VAL A 55 9.97 -17.12 2.34
N ILE A 56 10.07 -17.56 1.08
CA ILE A 56 11.27 -18.22 0.53
C ILE A 56 12.26 -17.17 0.01
N ALA A 57 11.76 -16.15 -0.68
CA ALA A 57 12.57 -15.08 -1.24
C ALA A 57 11.77 -13.78 -1.37
N LYS A 58 12.50 -12.67 -1.40
CA LYS A 58 11.97 -11.31 -1.55
C LYS A 58 12.88 -10.51 -2.47
N ALA A 59 12.30 -9.86 -3.48
CA ALA A 59 12.99 -8.86 -4.28
C ALA A 59 12.30 -7.50 -4.17
N VAL A 60 13.07 -6.43 -4.34
CA VAL A 60 12.59 -5.04 -4.28
C VAL A 60 13.12 -4.29 -5.48
N ALA A 61 12.24 -3.59 -6.18
CA ALA A 61 12.56 -2.73 -7.30
C ALA A 61 11.92 -1.35 -7.14
N GLY A 62 12.18 -0.45 -8.09
CA GLY A 62 11.61 0.89 -8.12
C GLY A 62 10.10 0.91 -8.38
N SER A 63 9.57 2.10 -8.69
CA SER A 63 8.15 2.33 -8.98
C SER A 63 7.65 1.51 -10.18
N SER A 64 6.48 0.90 -10.03
CA SER A 64 5.71 0.28 -11.13
C SER A 64 4.35 0.92 -11.34
N ASN A 65 4.08 2.07 -10.71
CA ASN A 65 2.85 2.80 -10.92
C ASN A 65 2.82 3.40 -12.33
N PHE A 66 1.97 2.85 -13.20
CA PHE A 66 1.84 3.26 -14.60
C PHE A 66 1.23 4.66 -14.79
N ASN A 67 0.75 5.31 -13.71
CA ASN A 67 0.39 6.73 -13.74
C ASN A 67 1.62 7.64 -13.53
N SER A 68 2.71 7.11 -12.98
CA SER A 68 3.95 7.84 -12.70
C SER A 68 5.06 7.53 -13.71
N VAL A 69 5.06 6.32 -14.27
CA VAL A 69 5.99 5.88 -15.32
C VAL A 69 5.22 5.34 -16.52
N SER A 70 5.89 5.20 -17.68
CA SER A 70 5.25 4.54 -18.83
C SER A 70 4.89 3.08 -18.50
N GLU A 71 3.84 2.55 -19.13
CA GLU A 71 3.48 1.14 -18.93
C GLU A 71 4.62 0.18 -19.28
N ALA A 72 5.39 0.47 -20.32
CA ALA A 72 6.54 -0.36 -20.69
C ALA A 72 7.57 -0.40 -19.56
N THR A 73 7.84 0.74 -18.94
CA THR A 73 8.72 0.84 -17.75
C THR A 73 8.15 0.05 -16.58
N ALA A 74 6.86 0.21 -16.27
CA ALA A 74 6.20 -0.52 -15.19
C ALA A 74 6.31 -2.04 -15.39
N LYS A 75 6.02 -2.54 -16.60
CA LYS A 75 6.15 -3.96 -16.95
C LYS A 75 7.57 -4.48 -16.79
N LEU A 76 8.58 -3.73 -17.25
CA LEU A 76 9.99 -4.10 -17.09
C LEU A 76 10.41 -4.18 -15.61
N VAL A 77 9.96 -3.24 -14.78
CA VAL A 77 10.23 -3.23 -13.33
C VAL A 77 9.57 -4.44 -12.67
N LEU A 78 8.30 -4.70 -12.97
CA LEU A 78 7.56 -5.85 -12.45
C LEU A 78 8.22 -7.17 -12.87
N GLU A 79 8.57 -7.33 -14.13
CA GLU A 79 9.19 -8.56 -14.66
C GLU A 79 10.57 -8.81 -14.04
N SER A 80 11.42 -7.77 -13.97
CA SER A 80 12.73 -7.86 -13.33
C SER A 80 12.61 -8.23 -11.85
N CYS A 81 11.66 -7.64 -11.12
CA CYS A 81 11.44 -7.91 -9.70
C CYS A 81 10.94 -9.35 -9.47
N MET A 82 10.06 -9.86 -10.33
CA MET A 82 9.63 -11.26 -10.30
C MET A 82 10.79 -12.21 -10.59
N ALA A 83 11.60 -11.92 -11.61
CA ALA A 83 12.76 -12.70 -11.99
C ALA A 83 13.79 -12.78 -10.87
N GLU A 84 14.12 -11.66 -10.24
CA GLU A 84 15.05 -11.60 -9.13
C GLU A 84 14.56 -12.41 -7.92
N ALA A 85 13.27 -12.32 -7.57
CA ALA A 85 12.72 -13.10 -6.46
C ALA A 85 12.78 -14.62 -6.72
N LEU A 86 12.50 -15.04 -7.96
CA LEU A 86 12.58 -16.45 -8.37
C LEU A 86 14.03 -16.95 -8.44
N MET A 87 14.95 -16.11 -8.92
CA MET A 87 16.39 -16.39 -8.92
C MET A 87 16.92 -16.61 -7.50
N GLN A 88 16.60 -15.70 -6.56
CA GLN A 88 16.99 -15.84 -5.15
C GLN A 88 16.39 -17.09 -4.48
N ALA A 89 15.19 -17.51 -4.91
CA ALA A 89 14.57 -18.75 -4.45
C ALA A 89 15.16 -20.03 -5.08
N CYS A 90 16.02 -19.90 -6.11
CA CYS A 90 16.46 -20.99 -6.97
C CYS A 90 15.28 -21.75 -7.63
N ILE A 91 14.26 -21.02 -8.05
CA ILE A 91 13.00 -21.54 -8.62
C ILE A 91 12.81 -21.00 -10.04
N THR A 92 12.23 -21.81 -10.92
CA THR A 92 11.88 -21.37 -12.28
C THR A 92 10.39 -21.05 -12.39
N ARG A 93 10.01 -20.28 -13.41
CA ARG A 93 8.60 -19.97 -13.70
C ARG A 93 7.73 -21.20 -13.90
N ALA A 94 8.30 -22.34 -14.31
CA ALA A 94 7.57 -23.59 -14.46
C ALA A 94 7.06 -24.18 -13.13
N ASP A 95 7.68 -23.81 -12.01
CA ASP A 95 7.36 -24.31 -10.66
C ASP A 95 6.29 -23.44 -9.96
N VAL A 96 5.94 -22.29 -10.54
CA VAL A 96 4.99 -21.32 -9.98
C VAL A 96 3.55 -21.73 -10.30
N GLN A 97 2.77 -21.99 -9.25
CA GLN A 97 1.35 -22.40 -9.39
C GLN A 97 0.40 -21.22 -9.57
N ALA A 98 0.69 -20.10 -8.92
CA ALA A 98 -0.14 -18.92 -9.00
C ALA A 98 0.70 -17.65 -8.81
N VAL A 99 0.23 -16.56 -9.43
CA VAL A 99 0.84 -15.24 -9.37
C VAL A 99 -0.24 -14.20 -9.13
N CYS A 100 -0.02 -13.30 -8.18
CA CYS A 100 -0.86 -12.14 -7.93
C CYS A 100 -0.06 -10.87 -8.16
N LEU A 101 -0.51 -10.01 -9.07
CA LEU A 101 -0.06 -8.62 -9.16
C LEU A 101 -1.10 -7.71 -8.51
N ALA A 102 -0.75 -7.11 -7.39
CA ALA A 102 -1.53 -6.08 -6.74
C ALA A 102 -0.88 -4.73 -7.05
N LEU A 103 -1.54 -3.92 -7.87
CA LEU A 103 -0.92 -2.75 -8.49
C LEU A 103 -1.70 -1.48 -8.16
N SER A 104 -0.98 -0.47 -7.69
CA SER A 104 -1.47 0.90 -7.62
C SER A 104 -1.86 1.38 -9.01
N GLY A 105 -3.07 1.94 -9.13
CA GLY A 105 -3.60 2.46 -10.39
C GLY A 105 -4.54 1.50 -11.12
N VAL A 106 -4.48 0.19 -10.84
CA VAL A 106 -5.47 -0.77 -11.38
C VAL A 106 -6.81 -0.52 -10.68
N ASN A 107 -7.69 0.20 -11.36
CA ASN A 107 -8.94 0.71 -10.78
C ASN A 107 -10.19 0.23 -11.53
N SER A 108 -10.00 -0.37 -12.71
CA SER A 108 -11.08 -0.90 -13.55
C SER A 108 -10.78 -2.33 -14.03
N PRO A 109 -11.82 -3.09 -14.43
CA PRO A 109 -11.62 -4.39 -15.06
C PRO A 109 -10.72 -4.32 -16.32
N LEU A 110 -10.78 -3.22 -17.07
CA LEU A 110 -9.95 -3.02 -18.27
C LEU A 110 -8.47 -2.87 -17.90
N ASP A 111 -8.15 -2.14 -16.83
CA ASP A 111 -6.78 -2.02 -16.33
C ASP A 111 -6.25 -3.40 -15.92
N ALA A 112 -7.06 -4.17 -15.18
CA ALA A 112 -6.69 -5.49 -14.73
C ALA A 112 -6.48 -6.46 -15.91
N GLU A 113 -7.34 -6.43 -16.93
CA GLU A 113 -7.23 -7.29 -18.13
C GLU A 113 -5.95 -7.01 -18.92
N ARG A 114 -5.58 -5.73 -19.06
CA ARG A 114 -4.36 -5.31 -19.77
C ARG A 114 -3.09 -5.90 -19.16
N PHE A 115 -2.99 -5.91 -17.83
CA PHE A 115 -1.87 -6.52 -17.12
C PHE A 115 -1.99 -8.05 -17.04
N TYR A 116 -3.21 -8.59 -16.97
CA TYR A 116 -3.45 -10.03 -16.95
C TYR A 116 -2.92 -10.72 -18.21
N LEU A 117 -3.23 -10.19 -19.40
CA LEU A 117 -2.78 -10.78 -20.67
C LEU A 117 -1.25 -10.77 -20.79
N TRP A 118 -0.62 -9.66 -20.39
CA TRP A 118 0.84 -9.56 -20.34
C TRP A 118 1.45 -10.56 -19.35
N LEU A 119 0.91 -10.64 -18.12
CA LEU A 119 1.37 -11.56 -17.09
C LEU A 119 1.25 -13.03 -17.53
N ARG A 120 0.15 -13.40 -18.20
CA ARG A 120 -0.04 -14.76 -18.74
C ARG A 120 1.02 -15.14 -19.77
N GLY A 121 1.56 -14.17 -20.50
CA GLY A 121 2.64 -14.40 -21.47
C GLY A 121 4.01 -14.71 -20.83
N ILE A 122 4.21 -14.37 -19.56
CA ILE A 122 5.48 -14.56 -18.85
C ILE A 122 5.65 -16.02 -18.39
N PHE A 123 4.59 -16.66 -17.93
CA PHE A 123 4.65 -17.99 -17.30
C PHE A 123 4.39 -19.10 -18.33
N PRO A 124 5.34 -20.05 -18.52
CA PRO A 124 5.25 -21.05 -19.57
C PRO A 124 4.19 -22.13 -19.31
N ASN A 125 3.82 -22.35 -18.04
CA ASN A 125 2.83 -23.35 -17.67
C ASN A 125 1.40 -22.77 -17.81
N LYS A 126 0.59 -23.35 -18.70
CA LYS A 126 -0.82 -22.97 -18.90
C LYS A 126 -1.65 -23.08 -17.61
N GLY A 127 -1.26 -23.97 -16.70
CA GLY A 127 -1.89 -24.18 -15.39
C GLY A 127 -1.56 -23.11 -14.34
N THR A 128 -0.58 -22.23 -14.56
CA THR A 128 -0.26 -21.15 -13.62
C THR A 128 -1.43 -20.17 -13.53
N LYS A 129 -2.06 -20.03 -12.37
CA LYS A 129 -3.17 -19.09 -12.17
C LYS A 129 -2.63 -17.68 -12.04
N CYS A 130 -3.18 -16.73 -12.79
CA CYS A 130 -2.76 -15.33 -12.74
C CYS A 130 -3.90 -14.48 -12.20
N TYR A 131 -3.57 -13.60 -11.28
CA TYR A 131 -4.51 -12.68 -10.67
C TYR A 131 -3.93 -11.26 -10.72
N VAL A 132 -4.73 -10.30 -11.17
CA VAL A 132 -4.35 -8.89 -11.19
C VAL A 132 -5.43 -8.12 -10.45
N CYS A 133 -5.02 -7.28 -9.52
CA CYS A 133 -5.92 -6.55 -8.64
C CYS A 133 -5.35 -5.20 -8.23
N ASN A 134 -6.19 -4.45 -7.52
CA ASN A 134 -5.78 -3.22 -6.86
C ASN A 134 -4.86 -3.56 -5.66
N ASP A 135 -3.87 -2.70 -5.39
CA ASP A 135 -2.97 -2.81 -4.24
C ASP A 135 -3.70 -2.88 -2.89
N ALA A 136 -4.87 -2.23 -2.76
CA ALA A 136 -5.69 -2.33 -1.56
C ALA A 136 -6.19 -3.76 -1.26
N GLU A 137 -6.33 -4.63 -2.27
CA GLU A 137 -6.69 -6.03 -2.02
C GLU A 137 -5.57 -6.78 -1.31
N ALA A 138 -4.31 -6.53 -1.70
CA ALA A 138 -3.15 -7.12 -1.06
C ALA A 138 -2.94 -6.57 0.36
N ALA A 139 -3.19 -5.27 0.56
CA ALA A 139 -3.19 -4.66 1.89
C ALA A 139 -4.27 -5.23 2.81
N LEU A 140 -5.47 -5.53 2.31
CA LEU A 140 -6.50 -6.24 3.08
C LEU A 140 -6.06 -7.67 3.39
N ALA A 141 -5.53 -8.37 2.39
CA ALA A 141 -5.09 -9.76 2.49
C ALA A 141 -3.97 -9.97 3.52
N SER A 142 -3.06 -9.00 3.68
CA SER A 142 -1.96 -9.08 4.65
C SER A 142 -2.45 -9.07 6.11
N GLY A 143 -3.60 -8.44 6.39
CA GLY A 143 -4.24 -8.45 7.70
C GLY A 143 -5.25 -9.58 7.91
N THR A 144 -5.56 -10.38 6.88
CA THR A 144 -6.68 -11.34 6.90
C THR A 144 -6.30 -12.74 6.43
N ALA A 145 -5.01 -13.05 6.39
CA ALA A 145 -4.48 -14.34 5.91
C ALA A 145 -5.01 -14.70 4.50
N GLY A 146 -4.97 -13.72 3.59
CA GLY A 146 -5.41 -13.86 2.20
C GLY A 146 -6.92 -13.78 1.99
N ARG A 147 -7.75 -13.60 3.02
CA ARG A 147 -9.22 -13.54 2.85
C ARG A 147 -9.64 -12.19 2.29
N LYS A 148 -10.47 -12.21 1.24
CA LYS A 148 -11.14 -11.01 0.73
C LYS A 148 -12.41 -10.74 1.51
N TYR A 149 -12.27 -10.28 2.75
CA TYR A 149 -13.38 -9.97 3.62
C TYR A 149 -12.98 -8.90 4.63
N GLY A 150 -13.86 -7.92 4.84
CA GLY A 150 -13.65 -6.81 5.77
C GLY A 150 -13.31 -5.51 5.05
N CYS A 151 -12.71 -4.58 5.80
CA CYS A 151 -12.32 -3.26 5.33
C CYS A 151 -10.82 -3.08 5.57
N VAL A 152 -10.11 -2.47 4.61
CA VAL A 152 -8.77 -1.95 4.79
C VAL A 152 -8.81 -0.43 4.65
N LEU A 153 -8.02 0.26 5.47
CA LEU A 153 -7.67 1.66 5.28
C LEU A 153 -6.17 1.74 5.00
N ILE A 154 -5.82 2.32 3.86
CA ILE A 154 -4.47 2.72 3.53
C ILE A 154 -4.36 4.22 3.78
N ALA A 155 -3.43 4.66 4.61
CA ALA A 155 -3.09 6.07 4.78
C ALA A 155 -1.57 6.27 4.73
N GLY A 156 -1.11 6.76 3.59
CA GLY A 156 0.28 7.11 3.29
C GLY A 156 0.34 8.52 2.71
N THR A 157 1.00 8.70 1.57
CA THR A 157 0.96 9.98 0.84
C THR A 157 -0.48 10.38 0.48
N GLY A 158 -1.27 9.43 -0.02
CA GLY A 158 -2.72 9.53 -0.21
C GLY A 158 -3.48 8.64 0.78
N THR A 159 -4.79 8.47 0.58
CA THR A 159 -5.58 7.53 1.39
C THR A 159 -6.71 6.88 0.61
N ILE A 160 -7.04 5.64 0.98
CA ILE A 160 -8.19 4.90 0.47
C ILE A 160 -8.74 3.96 1.54
N ALA A 161 -10.06 3.90 1.67
CA ALA A 161 -10.75 2.79 2.34
C ALA A 161 -11.31 1.86 1.28
N TYR A 162 -11.10 0.55 1.44
CA TYR A 162 -11.48 -0.46 0.46
C TYR A 162 -11.96 -1.72 1.19
N GLY A 163 -12.90 -2.48 0.64
CA GLY A 163 -13.38 -3.67 1.34
C GLY A 163 -14.23 -4.60 0.51
N PHE A 164 -14.48 -5.78 1.09
CA PHE A 164 -15.33 -6.83 0.53
C PHE A 164 -16.27 -7.41 1.59
N ASN A 165 -17.50 -7.71 1.20
CA ASN A 165 -18.41 -8.53 2.00
C ASN A 165 -18.25 -10.03 1.68
N GLU A 166 -19.03 -10.89 2.35
CA GLU A 166 -18.99 -12.35 2.14
C GLU A 166 -19.42 -12.78 0.73
N ASP A 167 -20.27 -11.99 0.06
CA ASP A 167 -20.72 -12.24 -1.32
C ASP A 167 -19.68 -11.78 -2.37
N GLY A 168 -18.55 -11.24 -1.94
CA GLY A 168 -17.52 -10.67 -2.82
C GLY A 168 -17.88 -9.29 -3.40
N LYS A 169 -18.95 -8.64 -2.92
CA LYS A 169 -19.25 -7.25 -3.28
C LYS A 169 -18.15 -6.35 -2.74
N MET A 170 -17.67 -5.46 -3.59
CA MET A 170 -16.63 -4.49 -3.26
C MET A 170 -17.21 -3.10 -3.03
N ALA A 171 -16.60 -2.34 -2.11
CA ALA A 171 -16.82 -0.91 -1.96
C ALA A 171 -15.52 -0.18 -1.66
N ARG A 172 -15.46 1.10 -2.05
CA ARG A 172 -14.34 1.99 -1.77
C ARG A 172 -14.81 3.39 -1.38
N ALA A 173 -13.98 4.10 -0.61
CA ALA A 173 -14.12 5.52 -0.30
C ALA A 173 -12.73 6.19 -0.30
N ALA A 174 -12.68 7.49 -0.62
CA ALA A 174 -11.45 8.22 -0.92
C ALA A 174 -10.65 7.60 -2.10
N GLY A 175 -9.35 7.84 -2.19
CA GLY A 175 -8.50 7.42 -3.31
C GLY A 175 -8.72 8.26 -4.57
N LEU A 176 -9.10 9.52 -4.40
CA LEU A 176 -9.40 10.47 -5.48
C LEU A 176 -8.26 11.46 -5.71
N GLY A 177 -7.17 11.33 -4.94
CA GLY A 177 -6.03 12.23 -4.94
C GLY A 177 -6.21 13.42 -4.00
N PRO A 178 -5.14 14.20 -3.79
CA PRO A 178 -5.07 15.24 -2.77
C PRO A 178 -6.00 16.43 -3.03
N LEU A 179 -6.43 16.63 -4.28
CA LEU A 179 -7.35 17.72 -4.63
C LEU A 179 -8.81 17.39 -4.32
N LEU A 180 -9.21 16.12 -4.44
CA LEU A 180 -10.63 15.74 -4.53
C LEU A 180 -11.14 14.89 -3.36
N GLY A 181 -10.29 14.17 -2.62
CA GLY A 181 -10.84 13.25 -1.62
C GLY A 181 -9.87 12.58 -0.66
N ASP A 182 -8.56 12.80 -0.77
CA ASP A 182 -7.58 12.16 0.11
C ASP A 182 -7.39 12.93 1.44
N GLN A 183 -8.48 13.40 2.05
CA GLN A 183 -8.43 14.02 3.37
C GLN A 183 -8.00 13.00 4.44
N GLY A 184 -7.22 13.46 5.40
CA GLY A 184 -6.56 12.59 6.39
C GLY A 184 -5.33 11.83 5.89
N SER A 185 -4.99 11.92 4.59
CA SER A 185 -3.71 11.45 4.06
C SER A 185 -2.52 12.26 4.60
N GLY A 186 -1.30 11.74 4.40
CA GLY A 186 -0.08 12.43 4.75
C GLY A 186 0.09 13.74 3.98
N HIS A 187 -0.33 13.80 2.71
CA HIS A 187 -0.37 15.06 1.97
C HIS A 187 -1.31 16.06 2.64
N ALA A 188 -2.55 15.66 2.96
CA ALA A 188 -3.53 16.56 3.58
C ALA A 188 -3.09 17.06 4.97
N ILE A 189 -2.54 16.17 5.82
CA ILE A 189 -1.99 16.52 7.14
C ILE A 189 -0.90 17.59 6.99
N SER A 190 0.07 17.34 6.10
CA SER A 190 1.18 18.25 5.88
C SER A 190 0.76 19.58 5.24
N SER A 191 -0.15 19.57 4.27
CA SER A 191 -0.71 20.79 3.68
C SER A 191 -1.41 21.65 4.73
N ASN A 192 -2.19 21.04 5.62
CA ASN A 192 -2.84 21.75 6.72
C ASN A 192 -1.81 22.34 7.70
N ALA A 193 -0.70 21.65 7.95
CA ALA A 193 0.39 22.17 8.77
C ALA A 193 1.10 23.37 8.11
N LEU A 194 1.39 23.31 6.81
CA LEU A 194 1.98 24.43 6.07
C LEU A 194 1.03 25.65 6.06
N ILE A 195 -0.26 25.43 5.84
CA ILE A 195 -1.29 26.48 5.94
C ILE A 195 -1.33 27.07 7.35
N ALA A 196 -1.21 26.24 8.38
CA ALA A 196 -1.20 26.71 9.77
C ALA A 196 0.02 27.59 10.08
N VAL A 197 1.22 27.23 9.57
CA VAL A 197 2.43 28.05 9.69
C VAL A 197 2.23 29.42 9.02
N LEU A 198 1.70 29.44 7.80
CA LEU A 198 1.44 30.70 7.08
C LEU A 198 0.39 31.58 7.79
N LYS A 199 -0.67 30.97 8.34
CA LYS A 199 -1.67 31.67 9.14
C LYS A 199 -1.09 32.23 10.45
N ALA A 200 -0.21 31.49 11.11
CA ALA A 200 0.46 31.97 12.32
C ALA A 200 1.38 33.16 12.00
N HIS A 201 2.05 33.11 10.84
CA HIS A 201 2.94 34.16 10.37
C HIS A 201 2.23 35.47 10.02
N ASP A 202 1.10 35.40 9.31
CA ASP A 202 0.33 36.59 8.89
C ASP A 202 -0.74 37.04 9.92
N GLY A 203 -0.78 36.41 11.10
CA GLY A 203 -1.66 36.77 12.20
C GLY A 203 -3.11 36.26 12.09
N ARG A 204 -3.44 35.44 11.09
CA ARG A 204 -4.77 34.81 10.95
C ARG A 204 -4.97 33.56 11.81
N GLY A 205 -3.90 33.03 12.39
CA GLY A 205 -3.90 31.82 13.21
C GLY A 205 -3.11 31.99 14.51
N PRO A 206 -3.29 31.09 15.48
CA PRO A 206 -2.52 31.12 16.72
C PRO A 206 -1.04 30.78 16.45
N PRO A 207 -0.11 31.23 17.31
CA PRO A 207 1.26 30.76 17.31
C PRO A 207 1.32 29.23 17.46
N THR A 208 2.28 28.58 16.78
CA THR A 208 2.45 27.12 16.80
C THR A 208 3.92 26.74 16.72
N ALA A 209 4.29 25.65 17.40
CA ALA A 209 5.60 25.03 17.31
C ALA A 209 5.89 24.47 15.90
N LEU A 210 4.85 24.26 15.07
CA LEU A 210 5.00 23.86 13.67
C LEU A 210 5.85 24.84 12.88
N THR A 211 5.78 26.15 13.19
CA THR A 211 6.56 27.16 12.47
C THR A 211 8.05 26.86 12.59
N ALA A 212 8.61 26.85 13.79
CA ALA A 212 10.03 26.58 13.97
C ALA A 212 10.46 25.21 13.42
N ALA A 213 9.65 24.17 13.69
CA ALA A 213 9.99 22.80 13.31
C ALA A 213 9.99 22.56 11.79
N ILE A 214 9.02 23.14 11.06
CA ILE A 214 8.95 23.04 9.59
C ILE A 214 10.05 23.87 8.95
N MET A 215 10.30 25.09 9.44
CA MET A 215 11.38 25.96 8.94
C MET A 215 12.75 25.28 9.06
N GLU A 216 13.03 24.65 10.21
CA GLU A 216 14.24 23.86 10.43
C GLU A 216 14.32 22.66 9.46
N LYS A 217 13.24 21.87 9.37
CA LYS A 217 13.18 20.68 8.49
C LYS A 217 13.44 21.03 7.02
N LEU A 218 12.87 22.14 6.57
CA LEU A 218 12.96 22.59 5.17
C LEU A 218 14.18 23.48 4.91
N LYS A 219 14.92 23.88 5.94
CA LYS A 219 16.06 24.81 5.87
C LYS A 219 15.70 26.13 5.21
N LEU A 220 14.53 26.65 5.55
CA LEU A 220 14.02 27.92 5.03
C LEU A 220 14.34 29.05 6.02
N SER A 221 14.47 30.28 5.52
CA SER A 221 14.83 31.45 6.36
C SER A 221 13.61 32.23 6.84
N SER A 222 12.49 32.16 6.11
CA SER A 222 11.23 32.78 6.51
C SER A 222 9.99 31.99 6.04
N PRO A 223 8.84 32.07 6.75
CA PRO A 223 7.62 31.35 6.35
C PRO A 223 7.12 31.66 4.94
N GLU A 224 7.40 32.83 4.37
CA GLU A 224 7.04 33.19 2.99
C GLU A 224 7.70 32.28 1.95
N GLU A 225 8.89 31.74 2.25
CA GLU A 225 9.61 30.83 1.35
C GLU A 225 8.89 29.49 1.18
N ILE A 226 7.93 29.15 2.06
CA ILE A 226 7.09 27.96 1.92
C ILE A 226 6.36 27.94 0.58
N ILE A 227 5.92 29.11 0.09
CA ILE A 227 5.22 29.23 -1.19
C ILE A 227 6.13 28.73 -2.32
N GLY A 228 7.36 29.26 -2.39
CA GLY A 228 8.35 28.83 -3.38
C GLY A 228 8.70 27.36 -3.23
N TRP A 229 8.83 26.86 -2.00
CA TRP A 229 9.13 25.45 -1.73
C TRP A 229 8.03 24.51 -2.24
N VAL A 230 6.75 24.83 -1.99
CA VAL A 230 5.60 24.01 -2.42
C VAL A 230 5.45 24.01 -3.94
N TYR A 231 5.59 25.15 -4.60
CA TYR A 231 5.39 25.25 -6.05
C TYR A 231 6.62 24.83 -6.88
N ALA A 232 7.79 24.67 -6.25
CA ALA A 232 9.00 24.18 -6.94
C ALA A 232 8.94 22.69 -7.30
N ASP A 233 8.14 21.87 -6.60
CA ASP A 233 7.94 20.45 -6.93
C ASP A 233 6.55 20.02 -6.47
N THR A 234 5.76 19.53 -7.42
CA THR A 234 4.37 19.12 -7.20
C THR A 234 4.24 17.68 -6.70
N ALA A 235 5.35 16.99 -6.44
CA ALA A 235 5.35 15.63 -5.91
C ALA A 235 4.68 15.56 -4.53
N TRP A 236 3.59 14.80 -4.42
CA TRP A 236 2.81 14.70 -3.18
C TRP A 236 3.64 14.12 -2.03
N ALA A 237 4.56 13.20 -2.34
CA ALA A 237 5.45 12.57 -1.37
C ALA A 237 6.37 13.59 -0.67
N ARG A 238 6.78 14.65 -1.38
CA ARG A 238 7.60 15.74 -0.82
C ARG A 238 6.84 16.44 0.31
N VAL A 239 5.58 16.79 0.07
CA VAL A 239 4.70 17.41 1.07
C VAL A 239 4.38 16.43 2.21
N ALA A 240 3.97 15.20 1.87
CA ALA A 240 3.64 14.16 2.86
C ALA A 240 4.81 13.80 3.80
N SER A 241 6.06 14.04 3.38
CA SER A 241 7.25 13.83 4.22
C SER A 241 7.31 14.68 5.50
N LEU A 242 6.44 15.68 5.64
CA LEU A 242 6.31 16.52 6.85
C LEU A 242 5.45 15.89 7.95
N VAL A 243 4.74 14.79 7.71
CA VAL A 243 3.90 14.11 8.73
C VAL A 243 4.65 13.82 10.04
N PRO A 244 5.90 13.32 10.04
CA PRO A 244 6.65 13.11 11.27
C PRO A 244 6.87 14.39 12.09
N VAL A 245 7.06 15.54 11.43
CA VAL A 245 7.19 16.85 12.10
C VAL A 245 5.88 17.21 12.80
N VAL A 246 4.74 17.04 12.12
CA VAL A 246 3.41 17.30 12.70
C VAL A 246 3.15 16.39 13.90
N LYS A 247 3.44 15.09 13.78
CA LYS A 247 3.31 14.12 14.89
C LYS A 247 4.20 14.46 16.08
N ALA A 248 5.41 14.96 15.84
CA ALA A 248 6.34 15.37 16.89
C ALA A 248 5.83 16.62 17.64
N CYS A 249 5.36 17.64 16.92
CA CYS A 249 4.77 18.84 17.53
C CYS A 249 3.51 18.49 18.34
N ALA A 250 2.63 17.64 17.82
CA ALA A 250 1.44 17.19 18.55
C ALA A 250 1.81 16.43 19.84
N LYS A 251 2.82 15.55 19.78
CA LYS A 251 3.35 14.85 20.97
C LYS A 251 3.92 15.82 22.00
N ALA A 252 4.51 16.93 21.57
CA ALA A 252 5.01 17.99 22.45
C ALA A 252 3.91 18.91 23.02
N GLY A 253 2.63 18.66 22.69
CA GLY A 253 1.48 19.40 23.22
C GLY A 253 1.01 20.59 22.38
N ASP A 254 1.56 20.77 21.17
CA ASP A 254 1.11 21.82 20.26
C ASP A 254 -0.35 21.58 19.82
N GLN A 255 -1.25 22.48 20.23
CA GLN A 255 -2.69 22.31 20.02
C GLN A 255 -3.10 22.38 18.54
N VAL A 256 -2.35 23.13 17.72
CA VAL A 256 -2.62 23.23 16.27
C VAL A 256 -2.31 21.91 15.60
N ALA A 257 -1.14 21.31 15.89
CA ALA A 257 -0.75 20.01 15.39
C ALA A 257 -1.69 18.90 15.87
N VAL A 258 -2.11 18.91 17.14
CA VAL A 258 -3.12 17.97 17.65
C VAL A 258 -4.43 18.11 16.89
N GLY A 259 -4.93 19.33 16.68
CA GLY A 259 -6.16 19.58 15.94
C GLY A 259 -6.11 19.06 14.49
N ILE A 260 -4.97 19.22 13.81
CA ILE A 260 -4.76 18.69 12.45
C ILE A 260 -4.86 17.16 12.43
N LEU A 261 -4.22 16.47 13.39
CA LEU A 261 -4.23 15.01 13.45
C LEU A 261 -5.58 14.43 13.90
N GLU A 262 -6.29 15.11 14.80
CA GLU A 262 -7.66 14.75 15.19
C GLU A 262 -8.64 14.90 14.01
N HIS A 263 -8.52 15.97 13.23
CA HIS A 263 -9.30 16.14 12.01
C HIS A 263 -8.98 15.05 10.98
N ALA A 264 -7.69 14.71 10.80
CA ALA A 264 -7.30 13.62 9.94
C ALA A 264 -7.90 12.27 10.38
N ALA A 265 -7.92 11.98 11.69
CA ALA A 265 -8.54 10.77 12.23
C ALA A 265 -10.06 10.73 11.96
N GLU A 266 -10.75 11.87 12.01
CA GLU A 266 -12.18 11.97 11.65
C GLU A 266 -12.42 11.65 10.18
N GLU A 267 -11.67 12.27 9.26
CA GLU A 267 -11.79 12.05 7.81
C GLU A 267 -11.54 10.58 7.44
N LEU A 268 -10.48 9.99 8.02
CA LEU A 268 -10.17 8.57 7.84
C LEU A 268 -11.28 7.66 8.40
N ALA A 269 -11.86 8.00 9.57
CA ALA A 269 -12.98 7.26 10.13
C ALA A 269 -14.23 7.35 9.24
N CYS A 270 -14.51 8.52 8.65
CA CYS A 270 -15.60 8.70 7.68
C CYS A 270 -15.45 7.78 6.47
N ASN A 271 -14.23 7.67 5.92
CA ASN A 271 -13.94 6.76 4.80
C ASN A 271 -14.23 5.30 5.16
N VAL A 272 -13.79 4.85 6.33
CA VAL A 272 -14.05 3.48 6.83
C VAL A 272 -15.55 3.25 7.05
N LYS A 273 -16.25 4.20 7.70
CA LYS A 273 -17.70 4.11 7.94
C LYS A 273 -18.48 3.99 6.63
N ALA A 274 -18.10 4.73 5.58
CA ALA A 274 -18.74 4.64 4.28
C ALA A 274 -18.64 3.24 3.66
N VAL A 275 -17.45 2.62 3.70
CA VAL A 275 -17.23 1.26 3.18
C VAL A 275 -17.99 0.23 4.01
N VAL A 276 -17.88 0.29 5.34
CA VAL A 276 -18.56 -0.65 6.26
C VAL A 276 -20.08 -0.63 6.07
N ASN A 277 -20.67 0.56 5.96
CA ASN A 277 -22.11 0.71 5.75
C ASN A 277 -22.55 0.22 4.37
N THR A 278 -21.81 0.55 3.30
CA THR A 278 -22.12 0.14 1.93
C THR A 278 -22.10 -1.38 1.76
N LEU A 279 -21.20 -2.05 2.47
CA LEU A 279 -21.01 -3.50 2.45
C LEU A 279 -21.80 -4.23 3.54
N LYS A 280 -22.43 -3.51 4.47
CA LYS A 280 -23.15 -4.05 5.63
C LYS A 280 -22.30 -5.02 6.47
N LEU A 281 -21.00 -4.72 6.63
CA LEU A 281 -20.06 -5.65 7.29
C LEU A 281 -20.41 -5.89 8.76
N SER A 282 -20.96 -4.88 9.43
CA SER A 282 -21.24 -4.87 10.87
C SER A 282 -22.64 -5.40 11.24
N GLY A 283 -23.42 -5.88 10.27
CA GLY A 283 -24.80 -6.33 10.50
C GLY A 283 -25.77 -5.18 10.77
N HIS A 284 -26.99 -5.49 11.21
CA HIS A 284 -28.05 -4.47 11.41
C HIS A 284 -27.84 -3.63 12.68
N ASP A 285 -27.21 -4.19 13.71
CA ASP A 285 -26.99 -3.56 15.02
C ASP A 285 -25.55 -3.06 15.23
N GLY A 286 -24.69 -3.17 14.21
CA GLY A 286 -23.28 -2.76 14.27
C GLY A 286 -22.36 -3.71 15.04
N SER A 287 -22.88 -4.82 15.57
CA SER A 287 -22.15 -5.72 16.47
C SER A 287 -21.48 -6.91 15.77
N LYS A 288 -21.86 -7.23 14.51
CA LYS A 288 -21.26 -8.35 13.77
C LYS A 288 -19.75 -8.12 13.63
N PRO A 289 -18.89 -9.08 14.05
CA PRO A 289 -17.46 -8.91 13.92
C PRO A 289 -16.99 -8.86 12.46
N PHE A 290 -16.09 -7.92 12.15
CA PHE A 290 -15.42 -7.84 10.86
C PHE A 290 -13.99 -7.30 11.01
N PRO A 291 -13.04 -7.74 10.18
CA PRO A 291 -11.67 -7.23 10.23
C PRO A 291 -11.59 -5.83 9.62
N PHE A 292 -10.89 -4.95 10.32
CA PHE A 292 -10.52 -3.62 9.88
C PHE A 292 -9.00 -3.51 9.84
N VAL A 293 -8.42 -3.64 8.66
CA VAL A 293 -6.97 -3.64 8.44
C VAL A 293 -6.47 -2.20 8.24
N MET A 294 -5.38 -1.83 8.90
CA MET A 294 -4.78 -0.49 8.84
C MET A 294 -3.36 -0.58 8.29
N VAL A 295 -3.08 0.13 7.19
CA VAL A 295 -1.79 0.10 6.49
C VAL A 295 -1.33 1.53 6.15
N GLY A 296 -0.02 1.76 6.17
CA GLY A 296 0.62 2.98 5.67
C GLY A 296 1.25 3.86 6.76
N GLY A 297 2.28 4.62 6.37
CA GLY A 297 3.15 5.36 7.29
C GLY A 297 2.46 6.44 8.14
N VAL A 298 1.28 6.93 7.73
CA VAL A 298 0.49 7.86 8.57
C VAL A 298 -0.03 7.14 9.82
N LEU A 299 -0.29 5.83 9.73
CA LEU A 299 -0.83 5.00 10.81
C LEU A 299 0.28 4.36 11.67
N GLU A 300 1.54 4.47 11.26
CA GLU A 300 2.68 3.96 12.02
C GLU A 300 2.93 4.77 13.30
N HIS A 301 3.40 4.05 14.32
CA HIS A 301 3.74 4.58 15.64
C HIS A 301 5.25 4.85 15.76
N GLU A 302 5.89 5.30 14.69
CA GLU A 302 7.30 5.70 14.75
C GLU A 302 7.39 7.22 14.91
N ALA A 303 8.01 7.63 16.02
CA ALA A 303 8.40 9.02 16.32
C ALA A 303 7.32 10.04 16.78
N GLY A 304 6.12 9.66 17.22
CA GLY A 304 5.19 10.68 17.68
C GLY A 304 3.82 10.25 18.17
N TRP A 305 2.86 11.16 18.00
CA TRP A 305 1.45 11.02 18.35
C TRP A 305 0.77 9.87 17.57
N ASP A 306 0.01 9.01 18.26
CA ASP A 306 -0.63 7.83 17.68
C ASP A 306 -1.99 8.15 17.05
N LEU A 307 -2.03 8.28 15.72
CA LEU A 307 -3.26 8.54 14.98
C LEU A 307 -4.23 7.36 14.98
N CYS A 308 -3.73 6.13 15.14
CA CYS A 308 -4.60 4.95 15.14
C CYS A 308 -5.58 4.96 16.32
N ARG A 309 -5.20 5.50 17.48
CA ARG A 309 -6.07 5.52 18.65
C ARG A 309 -7.37 6.31 18.40
N PRO A 310 -7.32 7.62 18.07
CA PRO A 310 -8.53 8.39 17.77
C PRO A 310 -9.31 7.86 16.56
N LEU A 311 -8.63 7.28 15.57
CA LEU A 311 -9.27 6.62 14.43
C LEU A 311 -10.08 5.39 14.88
N VAL A 312 -9.45 4.46 15.60
CA VAL A 312 -10.08 3.21 16.05
C VAL A 312 -11.21 3.51 17.04
N ASP A 313 -11.04 4.49 17.94
CA ASP A 313 -12.08 4.89 18.87
C ASP A 313 -13.35 5.39 18.12
N ARG A 314 -13.19 6.23 17.10
CA ARG A 314 -14.29 6.72 16.26
C ARG A 314 -14.96 5.63 15.44
N VAL A 315 -14.20 4.65 14.94
CA VAL A 315 -14.75 3.51 14.20
C VAL A 315 -15.51 2.57 15.15
N LYS A 316 -14.95 2.29 16.35
CA LYS A 316 -15.60 1.47 17.38
C LYS A 316 -16.89 2.06 17.92
N GLN A 317 -16.97 3.39 18.05
CA GLN A 317 -18.20 4.07 18.44
C GLN A 317 -19.35 3.81 17.47
N ALA A 318 -19.06 3.72 16.16
CA ALA A 318 -20.06 3.38 15.14
C ALA A 318 -20.28 1.87 15.02
N PHE A 319 -19.22 1.06 15.19
CA PHE A 319 -19.24 -0.38 14.99
C PHE A 319 -18.52 -1.11 16.13
N PRO A 320 -19.22 -1.46 17.22
CA PRO A 320 -18.61 -2.15 18.35
C PRO A 320 -17.94 -3.49 18.00
N GLY A 321 -18.40 -4.17 16.93
CA GLY A 321 -17.83 -5.43 16.44
C GLY A 321 -16.52 -5.29 15.66
N VAL A 322 -16.01 -4.08 15.41
CA VAL A 322 -14.80 -3.89 14.58
C VAL A 322 -13.57 -4.54 15.21
N GLN A 323 -12.86 -5.33 14.41
CA GLN A 323 -11.58 -5.95 14.78
C GLN A 323 -10.44 -5.19 14.09
N ALA A 324 -9.90 -4.18 14.78
CA ALA A 324 -8.80 -3.37 14.26
C ALA A 324 -7.50 -4.20 14.21
N ILE A 325 -6.90 -4.31 13.02
CA ILE A 325 -5.74 -5.15 12.73
C ILE A 325 -4.64 -4.29 12.13
N ARG A 326 -3.44 -4.37 12.73
CA ARG A 326 -2.19 -3.97 12.09
C ARG A 326 -1.53 -5.24 11.53
N PRO A 327 -1.38 -5.36 10.20
CA PRO A 327 -0.72 -6.52 9.61
C PRO A 327 0.66 -6.76 10.21
N GLN A 328 1.00 -8.03 10.44
CA GLN A 328 2.35 -8.44 10.86
C GLN A 328 3.27 -8.69 9.65
N VAL A 329 2.71 -8.61 8.44
CA VAL A 329 3.41 -8.82 7.17
C VAL A 329 3.07 -7.69 6.20
N GLU A 330 3.98 -7.43 5.27
CA GLU A 330 3.81 -6.40 4.25
C GLU A 330 2.73 -6.77 3.21
N PRO A 331 2.14 -5.79 2.50
CA PRO A 331 1.12 -6.07 1.47
C PRO A 331 1.58 -7.04 0.38
N ALA A 332 2.87 -7.07 0.01
CA ALA A 332 3.40 -8.06 -0.95
C ALA A 332 3.19 -9.52 -0.50
N VAL A 333 3.29 -9.78 0.82
CA VAL A 333 2.91 -11.09 1.39
C VAL A 333 1.41 -11.32 1.27
N GLY A 334 0.61 -10.28 1.48
CA GLY A 334 -0.84 -10.30 1.20
C GLY A 334 -1.16 -10.66 -0.26
N ALA A 335 -0.46 -10.10 -1.24
CA ALA A 335 -0.58 -10.47 -2.65
C ALA A 335 -0.21 -11.96 -2.85
N ALA A 336 0.86 -12.43 -2.23
CA ALA A 336 1.26 -13.83 -2.35
C ALA A 336 0.23 -14.77 -1.69
N LEU A 337 -0.41 -14.36 -0.59
CA LEU A 337 -1.52 -15.08 0.04
C LEU A 337 -2.78 -15.10 -0.85
N LEU A 338 -3.06 -14.03 -1.58
CA LEU A 338 -4.13 -14.02 -2.60
C LEU A 338 -3.84 -15.06 -3.70
N ALA A 339 -2.59 -15.13 -4.18
CA ALA A 339 -2.17 -16.16 -5.13
C ALA A 339 -2.27 -17.57 -4.52
N TRP A 340 -1.83 -17.76 -3.28
CA TRP A 340 -1.90 -19.02 -2.55
C TRP A 340 -3.32 -19.57 -2.50
N ARG A 341 -4.32 -18.73 -2.19
CA ARG A 341 -5.73 -19.15 -2.19
C ARG A 341 -6.28 -19.55 -3.55
N GLN A 342 -5.64 -19.13 -4.64
CA GLN A 342 -6.01 -19.64 -5.97
C GLN A 342 -5.55 -21.09 -6.15
N THR A 343 -4.59 -21.60 -5.37
CA THR A 343 -4.03 -22.96 -5.57
C THR A 343 -4.82 -24.07 -4.87
N ILE A 344 -5.74 -23.71 -3.98
CA ILE A 344 -6.62 -24.62 -3.22
C ILE A 344 -7.88 -24.94 -4.04
#